data_AF-X1C167-F1
#
_entry.id   AF-X1C167-F1
#
_cell.length_a   1.000
_cell.length_b   1.000
_cell.length_c   1.000
_cell.angle_alpha   90.00
_cell.angle_beta   90.00
_cell.angle_gamma   90.00
#
_symmetry.space_group_name_H-M   'P 1'
#
loop_
_entity.id
_entity.type
_entity.pdbx_description
1 polymer ?
#
loop_
_entity_poly.entity_id
_entity_poly.type
_entity_poly.pdbx_seq_one_letter_code
_entity_poly.pdbx_strand_id
1 'polypeptide(L)'
;MDLIDGGFGWLGEQAAAVGGWGGSLLSEGIIGGVGSVLIFVPPIFLLFVAISVLEDCGYLARAAFVMDRAMHRIGLHGRSFIPLMLGFGCTIPAVMACRTIENPKDRLTTMLVSPFISCGARLPIYVLLAGAFFTAYAGLVVFAMYMIGIGVA
;
A
#
# COMPACT_ATOMS: atom_id res chain seq x y z
N MET A 1 8.19 -15.09 -3.63
CA MET A 1 7.76 -14.27 -4.77
C MET A 1 8.39 -14.82 -6.04
N ASP A 2 9.67 -15.21 -5.99
CA ASP A 2 10.40 -15.85 -7.10
C ASP A 2 9.73 -17.08 -7.74
N LEU A 3 8.99 -17.90 -6.97
CA LEU A 3 8.29 -19.06 -7.53
C LEU A 3 7.07 -18.69 -8.38
N ILE A 4 6.38 -17.59 -8.01
CA ILE A 4 5.24 -17.07 -8.76
C ILE A 4 5.76 -16.32 -10.00
N ASP A 5 6.79 -15.48 -9.82
CA ASP A 5 7.48 -14.81 -10.93
C ASP A 5 8.03 -15.81 -11.95
N GLY A 6 8.69 -16.89 -11.50
CA GLY A 6 9.22 -17.93 -12.38
C GLY A 6 8.13 -18.73 -13.12
N GLY A 7 7.01 -19.03 -12.46
CA GLY A 7 5.88 -19.74 -13.08
C GLY A 7 5.15 -18.90 -14.12
N PHE A 8 4.89 -17.62 -13.83
CA PHE A 8 4.30 -16.69 -14.79
C PHE A 8 5.28 -16.31 -15.92
N GLY A 9 6.58 -16.24 -15.63
CA GLY A 9 7.63 -16.03 -16.64
C GLY A 9 7.67 -17.16 -17.67
N TRP A 10 7.60 -18.42 -17.23
CA TRP A 10 7.55 -19.58 -18.13
C TRP A 10 6.28 -19.61 -19.00
N LEU A 11 5.12 -19.26 -18.41
CA LEU A 11 3.86 -19.10 -19.16
C LEU A 11 3.94 -17.95 -20.17
N GLY A 12 4.64 -16.86 -19.83
CA GLY A 12 4.86 -15.71 -20.70
C GLY A 12 5.73 -16.05 -21.91
N GLU A 13 6.80 -16.82 -21.74
CA GLU A 13 7.65 -17.31 -22.83
C GLU A 13 6.88 -18.21 -23.81
N GLN A 14 6.04 -19.11 -23.28
CA GLN A 14 5.18 -19.97 -24.10
C GLN A 14 4.12 -19.17 -24.87
N ALA A 15 3.58 -18.10 -24.27
CA ALA A 15 2.62 -17.23 -24.92
C ALA A 15 3.25 -16.33 -25.99
N ALA A 16 4.51 -15.93 -25.82
CA ALA A 16 5.26 -15.15 -26.80
C ALA A 16 5.52 -15.94 -28.10
N ALA A 17 5.53 -17.27 -28.04
CA ALA A 17 5.69 -18.14 -29.20
C ALA A 17 4.53 -18.07 -30.22
N VAL A 18 3.37 -17.50 -29.82
CA VAL A 18 2.21 -17.30 -30.71
C VAL A 18 2.48 -16.23 -31.79
N GLY A 19 3.43 -15.32 -31.55
CA GLY A 19 3.88 -14.32 -32.53
C GLY A 19 2.85 -13.22 -32.85
N GLY A 20 3.34 -12.05 -33.28
CA GLY A 20 2.50 -10.88 -33.60
C GLY A 20 1.95 -10.15 -32.37
N TRP A 21 1.07 -9.18 -32.62
CA TRP A 21 0.51 -8.31 -31.56
C TRP A 21 -0.29 -9.09 -30.50
N GLY A 22 -0.92 -10.21 -30.90
CA GLY A 22 -1.63 -11.11 -29.99
C GLY A 22 -0.71 -11.80 -28.97
N GLY A 23 0.49 -12.21 -29.39
CA GLY A 23 1.49 -12.81 -28.51
C GLY A 23 1.98 -11.82 -27.44
N SER A 24 2.33 -10.59 -27.84
CA SER A 24 2.74 -9.52 -26.90
C SER A 24 1.64 -9.11 -25.92
N LEU A 25 0.38 -9.08 -26.38
CA LEU A 25 -0.75 -8.75 -25.51
C LEU A 25 -0.99 -9.84 -24.46
N LEU A 26 -0.78 -11.11 -24.83
CA LEU A 26 -0.96 -12.24 -23.93
C LEU A 26 0.20 -12.35 -22.92
N SER A 27 1.44 -12.25 -23.39
CA SER A 27 2.63 -12.40 -22.55
C SER A 27 2.85 -11.22 -21.59
N GLU A 28 2.92 -9.99 -22.13
CA GLU A 28 3.23 -8.79 -21.33
C GLU A 28 1.97 -8.17 -20.72
N GLY A 29 0.87 -8.16 -21.47
CA GLY A 29 -0.38 -7.54 -21.04
C GLY A 29 -1.12 -8.36 -19.98
N ILE A 30 -1.55 -9.57 -20.34
CA ILE A 30 -2.38 -10.40 -19.46
C ILE A 30 -1.53 -11.17 -18.45
N ILE A 31 -0.56 -11.96 -18.91
CA ILE A 31 0.23 -12.82 -18.02
C ILE A 31 1.12 -11.98 -17.11
N GLY A 32 1.84 -10.99 -17.66
CA GLY A 32 2.62 -10.03 -16.87
C GLY A 32 1.76 -9.22 -15.90
N GLY A 33 0.61 -8.71 -16.35
CA GLY A 33 -0.33 -7.97 -15.51
C GLY A 33 -0.88 -8.80 -14.35
N VAL A 34 -1.41 -9.99 -14.63
CA VAL A 34 -1.97 -10.90 -13.62
C VAL A 34 -0.89 -11.41 -12.67
N GLY A 35 0.31 -11.72 -13.19
CA GLY A 35 1.47 -12.09 -12.39
C GLY A 35 1.81 -11.01 -11.35
N SER A 36 1.85 -9.74 -11.78
CA SER A 36 2.10 -8.61 -10.88
C SER A 36 1.08 -8.53 -9.73
N VAL A 37 -0.20 -8.76 -10.00
CA VAL A 37 -1.25 -8.75 -8.98
C VAL A 37 -1.11 -9.92 -8.02
N LEU A 38 -0.85 -11.13 -8.52
CA LEU A 38 -0.69 -12.32 -7.68
C LEU A 38 0.51 -12.23 -6.73
N ILE A 39 1.57 -11.53 -7.11
CA ILE A 39 2.74 -11.31 -6.25
C ILE A 39 2.40 -10.47 -5.01
N PHE A 40 1.43 -9.55 -5.11
CA PHE A 40 0.96 -8.74 -3.98
C PHE A 40 -0.01 -9.49 -3.05
N VAL A 41 -0.63 -10.59 -3.48
CA VAL A 41 -1.61 -11.31 -2.66
C VAL A 41 -0.99 -11.92 -1.39
N PRO A 42 0.15 -12.66 -1.44
CA PRO A 42 0.77 -13.21 -0.25
C PRO A 42 1.13 -12.18 0.85
N PRO A 43 1.79 -11.04 0.55
CA PRO A 43 2.13 -10.07 1.57
C PRO A 43 0.88 -9.37 2.14
N ILE A 44 -0.15 -9.10 1.33
CA ILE A 44 -1.43 -8.56 1.81
C ILE A 44 -2.11 -9.55 2.74
N PHE A 45 -2.17 -10.83 2.37
CA PHE A 45 -2.72 -11.88 3.22
C PHE A 45 -2.00 -11.97 4.57
N LEU A 46 -0.66 -11.98 4.55
CA LEU A 46 0.14 -12.03 5.76
C LEU A 46 -0.06 -10.79 6.65
N LEU A 47 -0.19 -9.60 6.06
CA LEU A 47 -0.53 -8.37 6.76
C LEU A 47 -1.89 -8.50 7.47
N PHE A 48 -2.92 -8.98 6.77
CA PHE A 48 -4.26 -9.18 7.36
C PHE A 48 -4.26 -10.20 8.49
N VAL A 49 -3.54 -11.33 8.33
CA VAL A 49 -3.38 -12.33 9.39
C VAL A 49 -2.70 -11.71 10.61
N ALA A 50 -1.62 -10.96 10.42
CA ALA A 50 -0.91 -10.30 11.51
C ALA A 50 -1.81 -9.27 12.25
N ILE A 51 -2.60 -8.48 11.51
CA ILE A 51 -3.55 -7.54 12.09
C ILE A 51 -4.62 -8.28 12.90
N SER A 52 -5.19 -9.37 12.37
CA SER A 52 -6.18 -10.18 13.07
C SER A 52 -5.62 -10.71 14.39
N VAL A 53 -4.39 -11.25 14.38
CA VAL A 53 -3.73 -11.74 15.60
C VAL A 53 -3.51 -10.60 16.60
N LEU A 54 -3.09 -9.41 16.15
CA LEU A 54 -2.90 -8.24 17.02
C LEU A 54 -4.22 -7.73 17.63
N GLU A 55 -5.32 -7.82 16.87
CA GLU A 55 -6.67 -7.49 17.31
C GLU A 55 -7.16 -8.50 18.35
N ASP A 56 -7.02 -9.80 18.08
CA ASP A 56 -7.43 -10.90 18.97
C ASP A 56 -6.63 -10.93 20.28
N CYS A 57 -5.35 -10.54 20.24
CA CYS A 57 -4.50 -10.42 21.44
C CYS A 57 -4.82 -9.20 22.30
N GLY A 58 -5.72 -8.30 21.85
CA GLY A 58 -6.02 -7.03 22.51
C GLY A 58 -4.81 -6.06 22.57
N TYR A 59 -3.72 -6.37 21.84
CA TYR A 59 -2.51 -5.55 21.84
C TYR A 59 -2.78 -4.19 21.21
N LEU A 60 -3.67 -4.14 20.21
CA LEU A 60 -4.15 -2.89 19.61
C LEU A 60 -4.77 -1.95 20.65
N ALA A 61 -5.61 -2.45 21.56
CA ALA A 61 -6.22 -1.63 22.60
C ALA A 61 -5.16 -1.08 23.60
N ARG A 62 -4.15 -1.89 23.92
CA ARG A 62 -3.07 -1.50 24.83
C ARG A 62 -2.09 -0.52 24.19
N ALA A 63 -1.74 -0.73 22.92
CA ALA A 63 -0.88 0.16 22.14
C ALA A 63 -1.51 1.55 21.92
N ALA A 64 -2.82 1.60 21.66
CA ALA A 64 -3.56 2.86 21.54
C ALA A 64 -3.48 3.69 22.83
N PHE A 65 -3.56 3.06 23.99
CA PHE A 65 -3.45 3.75 25.29
C PHE A 65 -2.04 4.31 25.54
N VAL A 66 -0.98 3.57 25.17
CA VAL A 66 0.40 4.06 25.29
C VAL A 66 0.65 5.25 24.35
N MET A 67 0.09 5.22 23.15
CA MET A 67 0.26 6.27 22.14
C MET A 67 -0.69 7.46 22.31
N ASP A 68 -1.65 7.38 23.22
CA ASP A 68 -2.66 8.41 23.46
C ASP A 68 -2.03 9.76 23.82
N ARG A 69 -0.99 9.76 24.66
CA ARG A 69 -0.30 10.99 25.08
C ARG A 69 0.43 11.72 23.94
N ALA A 70 0.94 10.97 22.96
CA ALA A 70 1.60 11.54 21.79
C ALA A 70 0.55 12.08 20.80
N MET A 71 -0.50 11.31 20.55
CA MET A 71 -1.56 11.64 19.60
C MET A 71 -2.41 12.84 20.06
N HIS A 72 -2.63 12.97 21.38
CA HIS A 72 -3.40 14.07 21.95
C HIS A 72 -2.70 15.43 21.77
N ARG A 73 -1.36 15.47 21.67
CA ARG A 73 -0.63 16.71 21.33
C ARG A 73 -0.92 17.20 19.91
N ILE A 74 -1.31 16.29 19.03
CA ILE A 74 -1.65 16.54 17.63
C ILE A 74 -3.18 16.71 17.48
N GLY A 75 -3.94 16.69 18.58
CA GLY A 75 -5.40 16.84 18.60
C GLY A 75 -6.18 15.58 18.20
N LEU A 76 -5.54 14.42 18.15
CA LEU A 76 -6.13 13.13 17.74
C LEU A 76 -6.22 12.16 18.93
N HIS A 77 -7.22 11.27 18.90
CA HIS A 77 -7.34 10.19 19.88
C HIS A 77 -6.26 9.11 19.64
N GLY A 78 -5.72 8.51 20.71
CA GLY A 78 -4.74 7.41 20.61
C GLY A 78 -5.19 6.20 19.76
N ARG A 79 -6.50 6.01 19.57
CA ARG A 79 -7.04 4.98 18.66
C ARG A 79 -6.78 5.26 17.16
N SER A 80 -6.51 6.52 16.79
CA SER A 80 -6.18 6.93 15.42
C SER A 80 -4.78 6.52 14.99
N PHE A 81 -3.91 6.18 15.94
CA PHE A 81 -2.53 5.75 15.67
C PHE A 81 -2.46 4.45 14.86
N ILE A 82 -3.34 3.50 15.17
CA ILE A 82 -3.33 2.18 14.54
C ILE A 82 -3.61 2.31 13.03
N PRO A 83 -4.71 2.96 12.58
CA PRO A 83 -4.92 3.23 11.16
C PRO A 83 -3.77 3.98 10.48
N LEU A 84 -3.20 4.99 11.13
CA LEU A 84 -2.09 5.76 10.56
C LEU A 84 -0.86 4.87 10.33
N MET A 85 -0.51 4.01 11.29
CA MET A 85 0.62 3.09 11.14
C MET A 85 0.35 2.04 10.05
N LEU A 86 -0.87 1.49 10.00
CA LEU A 86 -1.28 0.57 8.93
C LEU A 86 -1.26 1.23 7.54
N GLY A 87 -1.52 2.55 7.48
CA GLY A 87 -1.57 3.33 6.25
C GLY A 87 -0.26 3.30 5.45
N PHE A 88 0.89 3.17 6.14
CA PHE A 88 2.20 3.03 5.48
C PHE A 88 2.35 1.69 4.74
N GLY A 89 1.71 0.63 5.23
CA GLY A 89 1.68 -0.66 4.55
C GLY A 89 0.65 -0.67 3.43
N CYS A 90 -0.63 -0.53 3.77
CA CYS A 90 -1.73 -0.52 2.82
C CYS A 90 -2.86 0.39 3.29
N THR A 91 -3.28 1.32 2.44
CA THR A 91 -4.35 2.29 2.73
C THR A 91 -5.70 1.60 2.95
N ILE A 92 -5.96 0.43 2.32
CA ILE A 92 -7.25 -0.27 2.41
C ILE A 92 -7.55 -0.76 3.85
N PRO A 93 -6.70 -1.60 4.49
CA PRO A 93 -6.92 -2.03 5.87
C PRO A 93 -6.83 -0.86 6.86
N ALA A 94 -6.03 0.17 6.58
CA ALA A 94 -5.95 1.37 7.40
C ALA A 94 -7.30 2.10 7.48
N VAL A 95 -7.95 2.33 6.33
CA VAL A 95 -9.29 2.93 6.27
C VAL A 95 -10.32 2.03 6.92
N MET A 96 -10.25 0.70 6.73
CA MET A 96 -11.15 -0.24 7.42
C MET A 96 -10.98 -0.21 8.94
N ALA A 97 -9.75 -0.09 9.44
CA ALA A 97 -9.45 -0.02 10.87
C ALA A 97 -10.01 1.24 11.55
N CYS A 98 -10.26 2.32 10.79
CA CYS A 98 -10.88 3.55 11.31
C CYS A 98 -12.29 3.31 11.90
N ARG A 99 -12.95 2.19 11.58
CA ARG A 99 -14.26 1.82 12.16
C ARG A 99 -14.24 1.64 13.67
N THR A 100 -13.06 1.42 14.26
CA THR A 100 -12.85 1.25 15.72
C THR A 100 -12.80 2.57 16.50
N ILE A 101 -12.78 3.71 15.80
CA ILE A 101 -12.74 5.05 16.38
C ILE A 101 -14.18 5.50 16.70
N GLU A 102 -14.44 5.77 17.98
CA GLU A 102 -15.76 6.19 18.49
C GLU A 102 -16.13 7.62 18.05
N ASN A 103 -15.15 8.53 18.04
CA ASN A 103 -15.40 9.93 17.67
C ASN A 103 -15.49 10.08 16.14
N PRO A 104 -16.63 10.55 15.60
CA PRO A 104 -16.80 10.68 14.15
C PRO A 104 -15.88 11.72 13.53
N LYS A 105 -15.48 12.76 14.27
CA LYS A 105 -14.56 13.77 13.77
C LYS A 105 -13.18 13.14 13.53
N ASP A 106 -12.62 12.49 14.54
CA ASP A 106 -11.30 11.84 14.46
C ASP A 106 -11.29 10.73 13.40
N ARG A 107 -12.40 9.98 13.27
CA ARG A 107 -12.57 8.97 12.22
C ARG A 107 -12.47 9.59 10.82
N LEU A 108 -13.15 10.72 10.59
CA LEU A 108 -13.12 11.41 9.30
C LEU A 108 -11.73 11.97 9.01
N THR A 109 -11.09 12.62 9.99
CA THR A 109 -9.74 13.15 9.84
C THR A 109 -8.74 12.04 9.50
N THR A 110 -8.82 10.90 10.19
CA THR A 110 -7.93 9.76 9.94
C THR A 110 -8.14 9.16 8.54
N MET A 111 -9.39 9.05 8.08
CA MET A 111 -9.68 8.60 6.71
C MET A 111 -9.18 9.58 5.65
N LEU A 112 -9.25 10.89 5.90
CA LEU A 112 -8.77 11.92 4.99
C LEU A 112 -7.25 12.01 4.93
N VAL A 113 -6.56 11.73 6.04
CA VAL A 113 -5.09 11.72 6.12
C VAL A 113 -4.50 10.41 5.58
N SER A 114 -5.21 9.28 5.70
CA SER A 114 -4.77 7.96 5.22
C SER A 114 -4.26 7.96 3.76
N PRO A 115 -4.90 8.62 2.79
CA PRO A 115 -4.37 8.70 1.43
C PRO A 115 -3.15 9.62 1.27
N PHE A 116 -2.77 10.46 2.23
CA PHE A 116 -1.48 11.18 2.14
C PHE A 116 -0.30 10.28 2.52
N ILE A 117 -0.57 9.22 3.28
CA ILE A 117 0.41 8.16 3.56
C ILE A 117 0.60 7.32 2.30
N SER A 118 1.82 7.35 1.76
CA SER A 118 2.15 6.63 0.53
C SER A 118 2.42 5.16 0.84
N CYS A 119 1.51 4.28 0.40
CA CYS A 119 1.74 2.84 0.44
C CYS A 119 2.69 2.39 -0.68
N GLY A 120 3.38 1.25 -0.48
CA GLY A 120 4.35 0.71 -1.45
C GLY A 120 3.77 0.48 -2.85
N ALA A 121 2.45 0.31 -2.98
CA ALA A 121 1.76 0.15 -4.26
C ALA A 121 1.71 1.43 -5.12
N ARG A 122 1.94 2.62 -4.54
CA ARG A 122 1.94 3.89 -5.31
C ARG A 122 3.29 4.24 -5.91
N LEU A 123 4.36 3.68 -5.35
CA LEU A 123 5.73 3.89 -5.81
C LEU A 123 5.92 3.52 -7.30
N PRO A 124 5.43 2.36 -7.80
CA PRO A 124 5.51 2.01 -9.21
C PRO A 124 4.83 3.04 -10.12
N ILE A 125 3.69 3.60 -9.69
CA ILE A 125 2.94 4.59 -10.46
C ILE A 125 3.71 5.91 -10.51
N TYR A 126 4.29 6.34 -9.38
CA TYR A 126 5.14 7.54 -9.35
C TYR A 126 6.37 7.38 -10.23
N VAL A 127 7.01 6.22 -10.21
CA VAL A 127 8.17 5.92 -11.06
C VAL A 127 7.78 5.90 -12.54
N LEU A 128 6.65 5.28 -12.89
CA LEU A 128 6.13 5.25 -14.26
C LEU A 128 5.88 6.67 -14.79
N LEU A 129 5.15 7.49 -14.03
CA LEU A 129 4.83 8.86 -14.42
C LEU A 129 6.09 9.75 -14.44
N ALA A 130 6.95 9.66 -13.43
CA ALA A 130 8.19 10.43 -13.39
C ALA A 130 9.15 10.04 -14.52
N GLY A 131 9.22 8.75 -14.87
CA GLY A 131 10.01 8.25 -16.00
C GLY A 131 9.46 8.70 -17.35
N ALA A 132 8.13 8.83 -17.49
CA ALA A 132 7.50 9.27 -18.73
C ALA A 132 7.62 10.79 -18.97
N PHE A 133 7.47 11.61 -17.92
CA PHE A 133 7.40 13.07 -18.03
C PHE A 133 8.70 13.80 -17.67
N PHE A 134 9.51 13.25 -16.76
CA PHE A 134 10.68 13.94 -16.17
C PHE A 134 11.93 13.06 -16.19
N THR A 135 12.34 12.60 -17.38
CA THR A 135 13.44 11.64 -17.59
C THR A 135 14.77 12.01 -16.91
N ALA A 136 15.13 13.30 -16.87
CA ALA A 136 16.38 13.77 -16.27
C ALA A 136 16.36 13.88 -14.73
N TYR A 137 15.16 14.03 -14.13
CA TYR A 137 15.01 14.27 -12.68
C TYR A 137 14.00 13.33 -12.02
N ALA A 138 13.70 12.19 -12.65
CA ALA A 138 12.63 11.29 -12.21
C ALA A 138 12.76 10.87 -10.74
N GLY A 139 13.98 10.53 -10.30
CA GLY A 139 14.24 10.17 -8.89
C GLY A 139 13.97 11.31 -7.91
N LEU A 140 14.32 12.55 -8.29
CA LEU A 140 14.12 13.73 -7.45
C LEU A 140 12.63 14.11 -7.36
N VAL A 141 11.88 13.94 -8.44
CA VAL A 141 10.42 14.15 -8.47
C VAL A 141 9.69 13.14 -7.59
N VAL A 142 10.04 11.85 -7.68
CA VAL A 142 9.46 10.80 -6.82
C VAL A 142 9.80 11.07 -5.35
N PHE A 143 11.04 11.44 -5.05
CA PHE A 143 11.47 11.78 -3.70
C PHE A 143 10.71 13.00 -3.16
N ALA A 144 10.56 14.06 -3.97
CA ALA A 144 9.80 15.24 -3.60
C ALA A 144 8.32 14.92 -3.34
N MET A 145 7.68 14.11 -4.19
CA MET A 145 6.29 13.67 -3.97
C MET A 145 6.13 12.88 -2.67
N TYR A 146 7.08 12.00 -2.37
CA TYR A 146 7.06 11.21 -1.12
C TYR A 146 7.26 12.11 0.11
N MET A 147 8.19 13.06 0.05
CA MET A 147 8.45 14.04 1.11
C MET A 147 7.25 14.96 1.35
N ILE A 148 6.59 15.43 0.28
CA ILE A 148 5.37 16.24 0.39
C ILE A 148 4.24 15.41 1.01
N GLY A 149 4.07 14.14 0.59
CA GLY A 149 3.08 13.24 1.16
C GLY A 149 3.28 13.01 2.66
N ILE A 150 4.52 12.80 3.11
CA ILE A 150 4.86 12.67 4.53
C ILE A 150 4.68 14.00 5.28
N GLY A 151 5.03 15.13 4.67
CA GLY A 151 4.93 16.43 5.32
C GLY A 151 3.49 16.93 5.50
N VAL A 152 2.55 16.45 4.69
CA VAL A 152 1.11 16.79 4.78
C VAL A 152 0.38 15.87 5.77
N ALA A 153 0.85 14.64 5.96
CA ALA A 153 0.25 13.64 6.86
C ALA A 153 0.57 13.90 8.34
#